data_AF-A0A352YSH1-F1
#
_entry.id   AF-A0A352YSH1-F1
#
_cell.length_a   1.000
_cell.length_b   1.000
_cell.length_c   1.000
_cell.angle_alpha   90.00
_cell.angle_beta   90.00
_cell.angle_gamma   90.00
#
_symmetry.space_group_name_H-M   'P 1'
#
loop_
_entity.id
_entity.type
_entity.pdbx_description
1 polymer ?
#
loop_
_entity_poly.entity_id
_entity_poly.type
_entity_poly.pdbx_seq_one_letter_code
_entity_poly.pdbx_strand_id
1 'polypeptide(L)'
;MKKLILLLLFTSVVISCSTSTRSGSEIEEDRLYVTRRYIGDYDDFRHTAPRSFGDPHLIWIKTTQDSTFGKISAYSRDCEFNAGDRLYLRRKYVTPGIFGYWTYQIENDSSVFYRVCEYQNDRKVLIQSWY
;
A
#
# COMPACT_ATOMS: atom_id res chain seq x y z
N MET A 1 1.57 -44.38 -39.01
CA MET A 1 2.44 -43.47 -38.21
C MET A 1 2.06 -41.99 -38.35
N LYS A 2 1.88 -41.44 -39.56
CA LYS A 2 1.47 -40.02 -39.76
C LYS A 2 0.18 -39.61 -39.03
N LYS A 3 -0.84 -40.48 -38.99
CA LYS A 3 -2.11 -40.23 -38.26
C LYS A 3 -1.94 -40.16 -36.74
N LEU A 4 -0.94 -40.87 -36.20
CA LEU A 4 -0.67 -40.92 -34.76
C LEU A 4 0.09 -39.67 -34.30
N ILE A 5 0.99 -39.16 -35.16
CA ILE A 5 1.67 -37.87 -34.97
C ILE A 5 0.66 -36.72 -35.02
N LEU A 6 -0.30 -36.78 -35.95
CA LEU A 6 -1.32 -35.74 -36.09
C LEU A 6 -2.30 -35.72 -34.90
N LEU A 7 -2.59 -36.91 -34.33
CA LEU A 7 -3.37 -37.04 -33.11
C LEU A 7 -2.65 -36.46 -31.89
N LEU A 8 -1.33 -36.71 -31.75
CA LEU A 8 -0.47 -36.14 -30.71
C LEU A 8 -0.32 -34.62 -30.83
N LEU A 9 -0.29 -34.09 -32.05
CA LEU A 9 -0.25 -32.66 -32.28
C LEU A 9 -1.57 -32.00 -31.87
N PHE A 10 -2.70 -32.63 -32.19
CA PHE A 10 -4.02 -32.10 -31.84
C PHE A 10 -4.27 -32.10 -30.34
N THR A 11 -3.84 -33.13 -29.61
CA THR A 11 -3.98 -33.17 -28.15
C THR A 11 -3.10 -32.14 -27.43
N SER A 12 -1.98 -31.72 -28.01
CA SER A 12 -1.13 -30.67 -27.40
C SER A 12 -1.77 -29.28 -27.41
N VAL A 13 -2.60 -28.96 -28.42
CA VAL A 13 -3.19 -27.63 -28.59
C VAL A 13 -4.37 -27.40 -27.63
N VAL A 14 -5.15 -28.44 -27.30
CA VAL A 14 -6.28 -28.32 -26.37
C VAL A 14 -5.88 -28.15 -24.90
N ILE A 15 -4.65 -28.49 -24.51
CA ILE A 15 -4.16 -28.31 -23.12
C ILE A 15 -3.67 -26.87 -22.87
N SER A 16 -3.35 -26.10 -23.93
CA SER A 16 -2.92 -24.70 -23.80
C SER A 16 -4.05 -23.70 -23.59
N CYS A 17 -5.31 -24.16 -23.52
CA CYS A 17 -6.44 -23.32 -23.19
C CYS A 17 -6.84 -23.49 -21.73
N SER A 18 -5.87 -23.43 -20.81
CA SER A 18 -6.17 -23.08 -19.43
C SER A 18 -6.66 -21.64 -19.42
N THR A 19 -7.97 -21.46 -19.26
CA THR A 19 -8.56 -20.19 -18.85
C THR A 19 -7.75 -19.65 -17.69
N SER A 20 -6.94 -18.62 -17.95
CA SER A 20 -6.53 -17.69 -16.92
C SER A 20 -7.84 -17.04 -16.44
N THR A 21 -8.46 -17.68 -15.45
CA THR A 21 -9.32 -16.96 -14.54
C THR A 21 -8.42 -15.86 -14.00
N ARG A 22 -8.71 -14.61 -14.40
CA ARG A 22 -8.36 -13.45 -13.59
C ARG A 22 -9.03 -13.70 -12.24
N SER A 23 -8.41 -14.48 -11.39
CA SER A 23 -8.60 -14.42 -9.96
C SER A 23 -8.26 -12.98 -9.62
N GLY A 24 -9.30 -12.17 -9.41
CA GLY A 24 -9.14 -10.87 -8.81
C GLY A 24 -8.52 -11.11 -7.44
N SER A 25 -7.19 -10.97 -7.37
CA SER A 25 -6.41 -10.73 -6.15
C SER A 25 -7.03 -11.30 -4.87
N GLU A 26 -7.24 -12.60 -4.80
CA GLU A 26 -7.31 -13.27 -3.52
C GLU A 26 -5.86 -13.43 -3.10
N ILE A 27 -5.43 -12.54 -2.22
CA ILE A 27 -4.04 -12.45 -1.77
C ILE A 27 -3.72 -13.76 -1.06
N GLU A 28 -2.94 -14.61 -1.74
CA GLU A 28 -2.39 -15.86 -1.21
C GLU A 28 -1.74 -15.59 0.14
N GLU A 29 -2.35 -16.09 1.22
CA GLU A 29 -2.11 -15.62 2.59
C GLU A 29 -0.74 -15.98 3.20
N ASP A 30 0.15 -16.60 2.44
CA ASP A 30 1.26 -17.39 2.97
C ASP A 30 2.66 -16.95 2.51
N ARG A 31 2.83 -15.67 2.18
CA ARG A 31 4.17 -15.08 2.03
C ARG A 31 4.50 -14.29 3.27
N LEU A 32 5.68 -14.54 3.85
CA LEU A 32 6.30 -13.77 4.94
C LEU A 32 6.10 -12.27 4.65
N TYR A 33 5.02 -11.70 5.19
CA TYR A 33 4.51 -10.43 4.69
C TYR A 33 5.53 -9.38 5.03
N VAL A 34 6.07 -8.72 4.00
CA VAL A 34 6.80 -7.47 4.16
C VAL A 34 5.81 -6.47 4.75
N THR A 35 5.72 -6.46 6.08
CA THR A 35 4.82 -5.57 6.81
C THR A 35 5.27 -4.13 6.68
N ARG A 36 6.51 -3.89 6.25
CA ARG A 36 7.19 -2.60 6.16
C ARG A 36 7.85 -2.42 4.78
N ARG A 37 7.38 -1.47 3.98
CA ARG A 37 7.90 -1.11 2.65
C ARG A 37 8.62 0.23 2.72
N TYR A 38 9.85 0.31 2.23
CA TYR A 38 10.58 1.58 2.10
C TYR A 38 9.93 2.49 1.04
N ILE A 39 9.74 3.77 1.37
CA ILE A 39 9.02 4.76 0.53
C ILE A 39 9.84 6.04 0.27
N GLY A 40 11.13 6.01 0.55
CA GLY A 40 12.04 7.15 0.37
C GLY A 40 12.49 7.76 1.68
N ASP A 41 13.39 8.73 1.57
CA ASP A 41 13.88 9.52 2.70
C ASP A 41 12.98 10.75 2.85
N TYR A 42 12.73 11.14 4.09
CA TYR A 42 11.96 12.32 4.42
C TYR A 42 12.64 13.59 3.91
N ASP A 43 11.88 14.42 3.20
CA ASP A 43 12.35 15.71 2.68
C ASP A 43 11.66 16.86 3.43
N ASP A 44 10.33 16.92 3.38
CA ASP A 44 9.54 18.01 3.96
C ASP A 44 8.09 17.58 4.25
N PHE A 45 7.35 18.40 4.99
CA PHE A 45 5.93 18.21 5.23
C PHE A 45 5.12 19.50 5.07
N ARG A 46 3.85 19.34 4.72
CA ARG A 46 2.87 20.43 4.72
C ARG A 46 1.69 20.09 5.61
N HIS A 47 1.32 21.01 6.50
CA HIS A 47 0.14 20.89 7.34
C HIS A 47 -1.13 21.37 6.63
N THR A 48 -2.24 20.69 6.89
CA THR A 48 -3.59 21.15 6.56
C THR A 48 -4.44 21.14 7.82
N ALA A 49 -4.95 22.32 8.17
CA ALA A 49 -5.85 22.47 9.29
C ALA A 49 -7.23 21.82 9.00
N PRO A 50 -7.91 21.30 10.03
CA PRO A 50 -9.27 20.79 9.93
C PRO A 50 -10.22 21.82 9.31
N ARG A 51 -11.12 21.38 8.44
CA ARG A 51 -12.13 22.25 7.82
C ARG A 51 -13.27 22.57 8.79
N SER A 52 -13.62 21.62 9.65
CA SER A 52 -14.69 21.73 10.64
C SER A 52 -14.19 21.29 12.02
N PHE A 53 -14.91 21.70 13.06
CA PHE A 53 -14.65 21.21 14.41
C PHE A 53 -14.88 19.68 14.47
N GLY A 54 -13.87 18.94 14.93
CA GLY A 54 -13.88 17.47 15.01
C GLY A 54 -13.17 16.77 13.85
N ASP A 55 -12.86 17.47 12.76
CA ASP A 55 -12.03 16.91 11.68
C ASP A 55 -10.56 16.79 12.15
N PRO A 56 -9.82 15.76 11.71
CA PRO A 56 -8.43 15.58 12.11
C PRO A 56 -7.50 16.56 11.38
N HIS A 57 -6.38 16.90 12.02
CA HIS A 57 -5.27 17.56 11.33
C HIS A 57 -4.59 16.57 10.37
N LEU A 58 -4.12 17.08 9.24
CA LEU A 58 -3.39 16.29 8.25
C LEU A 58 -2.01 16.87 8.00
N ILE A 59 -1.02 15.99 7.89
CA ILE A 59 0.30 16.30 7.35
C ILE A 59 0.48 15.58 6.01
N TRP A 60 0.97 16.30 5.02
CA TRP A 60 1.33 15.77 3.69
C TRP A 60 2.84 15.63 3.65
N ILE A 61 3.32 14.42 3.43
CA ILE A 61 4.74 14.09 3.55
C ILE A 61 5.33 13.97 2.16
N LYS A 62 6.46 14.64 1.95
CA LYS A 62 7.27 14.57 0.74
C LYS A 62 8.48 13.70 1.01
N THR A 63 8.81 12.82 0.06
CA THR A 63 9.98 11.94 0.16
C THR A 63 10.86 12.07 -1.07
N THR A 64 12.06 11.50 -1.01
CA THR A 64 12.97 11.43 -2.18
C THR A 64 12.41 10.64 -3.35
N GLN A 65 11.49 9.70 -3.13
CA GLN A 65 10.81 8.95 -4.20
C GLN A 65 9.57 9.69 -4.73
N ASP A 66 8.94 10.51 -3.89
CA ASP A 66 7.72 11.26 -4.21
C ASP A 66 7.92 12.75 -3.91
N SER A 67 8.39 13.48 -4.93
CA SER A 67 8.72 14.91 -4.82
C SER A 67 7.51 15.84 -4.81
N THR A 68 6.28 15.31 -4.84
CA THR A 68 5.04 16.09 -4.82
C THR A 68 4.22 15.78 -3.59
N PHE A 69 3.79 16.83 -2.88
CA PHE A 69 2.75 16.71 -1.86
C PHE A 69 1.45 16.17 -2.48
N GLY A 70 0.76 15.27 -1.79
CA GLY A 70 -0.54 14.72 -2.22
C GLY A 70 -0.60 13.19 -2.32
N LYS A 71 0.55 12.51 -2.32
CA LYS A 71 0.59 11.04 -2.36
C LYS A 71 0.51 10.40 -0.98
N ILE A 72 1.23 10.96 -0.01
CA ILE A 72 1.29 10.43 1.35
C ILE A 72 0.77 11.48 2.31
N SER A 73 -0.30 11.13 3.02
CA SER A 73 -0.90 11.94 4.06
C SER A 73 -1.05 11.14 5.34
N ALA A 74 -0.89 11.79 6.49
CA ALA A 74 -1.03 11.15 7.79
C ALA A 74 -1.77 12.07 8.77
N TYR A 75 -2.43 11.45 9.76
CA TYR A 75 -3.14 12.17 10.82
C TYR A 75 -2.15 12.65 11.86
N SER A 76 -1.85 13.95 11.85
CA SER A 76 -1.04 14.63 12.86
C SER A 76 -1.19 16.15 12.72
N ARG A 77 -0.84 16.87 13.78
CA ARG A 77 -0.67 18.33 13.72
C ARG A 77 0.74 18.69 13.26
N ASP A 78 1.73 18.01 13.81
CA ASP A 78 3.15 18.28 13.60
C ASP A 78 3.84 17.05 13.00
N CYS A 79 5.02 17.24 12.43
CA CYS A 79 5.84 16.17 11.88
C CYS A 79 7.20 16.14 12.58
N GLU A 80 7.51 15.02 13.23
CA GLU A 80 8.73 14.79 14.00
C GLU A 80 9.79 14.00 13.19
N PHE A 81 9.54 13.78 11.91
CA PHE A 81 10.56 13.25 11.01
C PHE A 81 11.62 14.31 10.74
N ASN A 82 12.88 13.88 10.71
CA ASN A 82 14.01 14.74 10.39
C ASN A 82 14.42 14.57 8.93
N ALA A 83 14.90 15.65 8.31
CA ALA A 83 15.41 15.61 6.93
C ALA A 83 16.45 14.49 6.76
N GLY A 84 16.22 13.59 5.81
CA GLY A 84 17.05 12.40 5.58
C GLY A 84 16.62 11.13 6.33
N ASP A 85 15.59 11.18 7.18
CA ASP A 85 15.05 9.98 7.83
C ASP A 85 14.50 9.00 6.80
N ARG A 86 14.90 7.73 6.89
CA ARG A 86 14.34 6.68 6.03
C ARG A 86 12.90 6.40 6.45
N LEU A 87 11.96 6.61 5.53
CA LEU A 87 10.54 6.37 5.80
C LEU A 87 10.08 5.04 5.24
N TYR A 88 9.15 4.44 5.98
CA TYR A 88 8.57 3.18 5.63
C TYR A 88 7.06 3.22 5.81
N LEU A 89 6.35 2.63 4.87
CA LEU A 89 4.94 2.33 5.01
C LEU A 89 4.80 0.98 5.67
N ARG A 90 4.08 0.94 6.79
CA ARG A 90 3.79 -0.27 7.55
C ARG A 90 2.31 -0.60 7.53
N ARG A 91 1.99 -1.86 7.24
CA ARG A 91 0.64 -2.42 7.35
C ARG A 91 0.52 -3.23 8.65
N LYS A 92 -0.48 -2.94 9.46
CA LYS A 92 -0.73 -3.60 10.76
C LYS A 92 -2.18 -4.08 10.86
N TYR A 93 -2.37 -5.37 11.12
CA TYR A 93 -3.69 -5.92 11.43
C TYR A 93 -4.04 -5.61 12.88
N VAL A 94 -5.20 -5.00 13.12
CA VAL A 94 -5.66 -4.61 14.46
C VAL A 94 -7.00 -5.29 14.70
N THR A 95 -7.15 -5.91 15.87
CA THR A 95 -8.35 -6.65 16.29
C THR A 95 -8.95 -6.01 17.55
N PRO A 96 -9.66 -4.87 17.43
CA PRO A 96 -10.28 -4.25 18.61
C PRO A 96 -11.55 -4.96 19.06
N GLY A 97 -12.03 -5.97 18.32
CA GLY A 97 -13.18 -6.81 18.67
C GLY A 97 -13.13 -8.16 17.95
N ILE A 98 -14.29 -8.77 17.69
CA ILE A 98 -14.41 -10.08 17.03
C ILE A 98 -13.86 -10.05 15.59
N PHE A 99 -13.98 -8.89 14.93
CA PHE A 99 -13.44 -8.66 13.59
C PHE A 99 -12.21 -7.74 13.67
N GLY A 100 -11.18 -8.08 12.91
CA GLY A 100 -10.01 -7.23 12.73
C GLY A 100 -10.07 -6.44 11.43
N TYR A 101 -9.23 -5.40 11.35
CA TYR A 101 -9.04 -4.63 10.13
C TYR A 101 -7.57 -4.23 9.96
N TRP A 102 -7.18 -3.99 8.72
CA TRP A 102 -5.85 -3.49 8.39
C TRP A 102 -5.77 -1.98 8.60
N THR A 103 -4.69 -1.54 9.23
CA THR A 103 -4.33 -0.13 9.40
C THR A 103 -2.98 0.11 8.75
N TYR A 104 -2.77 1.35 8.28
CA TYR A 104 -1.53 1.77 7.64
C TYR A 104 -0.88 2.86 8.47
N GLN A 105 0.43 2.76 8.61
CA GLN A 105 1.26 3.68 9.37
C GLN A 105 2.47 4.06 8.54
N ILE A 106 2.89 5.32 8.60
CA ILE A 106 4.19 5.74 8.14
C ILE A 106 5.11 5.82 9.35
N GLU A 107 6.29 5.23 9.27
CA GLU A 107 7.25 5.17 10.37
C GLU A 107 8.68 5.41 9.88
N ASN A 108 9.55 5.90 10.76
CA ASN A 108 11.00 5.91 10.57
C ASN A 108 11.68 4.82 11.41
N ASP A 109 13.02 4.78 11.39
CA ASP A 109 13.80 3.86 12.24
C ASP A 109 13.89 4.34 13.71
N SER A 110 13.55 5.60 13.99
CA SER A 110 13.61 6.26 15.31
C SER A 110 12.31 6.14 16.13
N SER A 111 11.43 5.18 15.79
CA SER A 111 10.14 4.96 16.45
C SER A 111 9.10 6.07 16.33
N VAL A 112 9.32 7.07 15.47
CA VAL A 112 8.29 8.04 15.10
C VAL A 112 7.35 7.36 14.11
N PHE A 113 6.05 7.39 14.38
CA PHE A 113 5.05 6.85 13.46
C PHE A 113 3.75 7.66 13.46
N TYR A 114 3.10 7.72 12.31
CA TYR A 114 1.80 8.35 12.14
C TYR A 114 0.85 7.41 11.40
N ARG A 115 -0.45 7.47 11.72
CA ARG A 115 -1.46 6.73 10.96
C ARG A 115 -1.67 7.42 9.61
N VAL A 116 -1.56 6.66 8.53
CA VAL A 116 -1.79 7.15 7.17
C VAL A 116 -3.28 7.45 6.96
N CYS A 117 -3.57 8.55 6.30
CA CYS A 117 -4.92 8.92 5.90
C CYS A 117 -5.30 8.20 4.61
N GLU A 118 -6.53 7.67 4.54
CA GLU A 118 -7.05 6.93 3.38
C GLU A 118 -7.43 7.83 2.19
N TYR A 119 -7.19 9.13 2.28
CA TYR A 119 -7.56 10.12 1.27
C TYR A 119 -6.33 10.78 0.65
N GLN A 120 -6.27 10.75 -0.69
CA GLN A 120 -5.32 11.52 -1.50
C GLN A 120 -6.09 12.58 -2.27
N ASN A 121 -5.71 13.87 -2.15
CA ASN A 121 -6.38 14.97 -2.86
C ASN A 121 -7.92 14.90 -2.78
N ASP A 122 -8.45 14.67 -1.56
CA ASP A 122 -9.88 14.52 -1.25
C ASP A 122 -10.58 13.31 -1.90
N ARG A 123 -9.84 12.41 -2.56
CA ARG A 123 -10.35 11.14 -3.09
C ARG A 123 -9.95 10.01 -2.17
N LYS A 124 -10.92 9.17 -1.80
CA LYS A 124 -10.61 7.93 -1.08
C LYS A 124 -9.77 7.04 -1.98
N VAL A 125 -8.55 6.74 -1.57
CA VAL A 125 -7.64 5.85 -2.29
C VAL A 125 -7.38 4.65 -1.39
N LEU A 126 -7.57 3.45 -1.97
CA LEU A 126 -7.26 2.22 -1.26
C LEU A 126 -5.75 2.15 -1.06
N ILE A 127 -5.28 2.41 0.16
CA ILE A 127 -3.85 2.29 0.52
C ILE A 127 -3.32 0.87 0.24
N GLN A 128 -4.21 -0.13 0.22
CA GLN A 128 -3.92 -1.49 -0.24
C GLN A 128 -3.27 -1.55 -1.63
N SER A 129 -3.59 -0.61 -2.53
CA SER A 129 -3.01 -0.54 -3.88
C SER A 129 -1.55 -0.07 -3.91
N TRP A 130 -1.01 0.41 -2.79
CA TRP A 130 0.39 0.82 -2.68
C TRP A 130 1.30 -0.36 -2.32
N TYR A 131 0.76 -1.57 -2.23
CA TYR A 131 1.51 -2.82 -2.07
C TYR A 131 1.46 -3.63 -3.36
#